data_AF-A0A6P2MAJ5-F1
#
_entry.id   AF-A0A6P2MAJ5-F1
#
_cell.length_a   1.000
_cell.length_b   1.000
_cell.length_c   1.000
_cell.angle_alpha   90.00
_cell.angle_beta   90.00
_cell.angle_gamma   90.00
#
_symmetry.space_group_name_H-M   'P 1'
#
loop_
_entity.id
_entity.type
_entity.pdbx_description
1 polymer ?
#
loop_
_entity_poly.entity_id
_entity_poly.type
_entity_poly.pdbx_seq_one_letter_code
_entity_poly.pdbx_strand_id
1 'polypeptide(L)'
;MKVIAKAGLSVPKEGKPRQYVTDSQAVDVPESAYYMRRVAEGDLVRQDVPIEVTETPAAVEPADDPALATDAGAKKSAKGV
;
A
#
# COMPACT_ATOMS: atom_id res chain seq x y z
N MET A 1 8.44 9.12 11.06
CA MET A 1 9.02 9.57 9.77
C MET A 1 7.99 9.35 8.68
N LYS A 2 7.72 10.38 7.88
CA LYS A 2 6.65 10.35 6.87
C LYS A 2 7.19 9.82 5.54
N VAL A 3 6.63 8.70 5.07
CA VAL A 3 7.10 8.01 3.85
C VAL A 3 5.96 7.67 2.91
N ILE A 4 6.26 7.64 1.62
CA ILE A 4 5.36 7.12 0.58
C ILE A 4 6.10 6.08 -0.25
N ALA A 5 5.41 5.08 -0.79
CA ALA A 5 6.07 4.11 -1.67
C ALA A 5 6.35 4.71 -3.04
N LYS A 6 7.35 4.14 -3.72
CA LYS A 6 7.60 4.41 -5.13
C LYS A 6 6.36 4.08 -5.96
N ALA A 7 6.12 4.87 -7.02
CA ALA A 7 5.00 4.68 -7.93
C ALA A 7 4.90 3.23 -8.43
N GLY A 8 3.71 2.64 -8.33
CA GLY A 8 3.43 1.25 -8.70
C GLY A 8 3.96 0.19 -7.74
N LEU A 9 4.53 0.57 -6.59
CA LEU A 9 5.05 -0.35 -5.59
C LEU A 9 4.20 -0.35 -4.31
N SER A 10 4.11 -1.53 -3.68
CA SER A 10 3.48 -1.69 -2.37
C SER A 10 4.50 -2.30 -1.41
N VAL A 11 4.88 -1.57 -0.36
CA VAL A 11 5.87 -2.02 0.61
C VAL A 11 5.16 -2.51 1.88
N PRO A 12 5.32 -3.78 2.30
CA PRO A 12 4.70 -4.27 3.53
C PRO A 12 5.15 -3.47 4.75
N LYS A 13 4.26 -3.28 5.73
CA LYS A 13 4.61 -2.65 7.00
C LYS A 13 5.36 -3.64 7.89
N GLU A 14 6.35 -3.14 8.61
CA GLU A 14 7.10 -3.91 9.59
C GLU A 14 6.16 -4.51 10.65
N GLY A 15 6.28 -5.82 10.89
CA GLY A 15 5.42 -6.56 11.82
C GLY A 15 3.96 -6.73 11.38
N LYS A 16 3.55 -6.13 10.24
CA LYS A 16 2.17 -6.17 9.72
C LYS A 16 2.19 -6.48 8.21
N PRO A 17 2.49 -7.73 7.82
CA PRO A 17 2.69 -8.09 6.40
C PRO A 17 1.43 -7.96 5.53
N ARG A 18 0.24 -7.83 6.12
CA ARG A 18 -1.03 -7.59 5.41
C ARG A 18 -1.36 -6.11 5.22
N GLN A 19 -0.53 -5.21 5.75
CA GLN A 19 -0.69 -3.77 5.57
C GLN A 19 0.48 -3.25 4.74
N TYR A 20 0.20 -2.32 3.86
CA TYR A 20 1.18 -1.79 2.91
C TYR A 20 1.26 -0.28 3.03
N VAL A 21 2.45 0.25 2.72
CA VAL A 21 2.65 1.63 2.30
C VAL A 21 2.59 1.62 0.78
N THR A 22 1.72 2.45 0.20
CA THR A 22 1.54 2.58 -1.25
C THR A 22 2.00 3.95 -1.71
N ASP A 23 1.97 4.16 -3.02
CA ASP A 23 2.26 5.42 -3.70
C ASP A 23 1.10 6.43 -3.65
N SER A 24 -0.04 6.04 -3.05
CA SER A 24 -1.25 6.84 -3.04
C SER A 24 -1.28 7.82 -1.86
N GLN A 25 -0.76 7.41 -0.69
CA GLN A 25 -0.76 8.25 0.50
C GLN A 25 0.51 8.06 1.33
N ALA A 26 1.07 9.19 1.76
CA ALA A 26 2.18 9.22 2.68
C ALA A 26 1.74 8.83 4.09
N VAL A 27 2.44 7.87 4.69
CA VAL A 27 2.15 7.30 6.01
C VAL A 27 3.26 7.65 6.99
N ASP A 28 2.90 7.99 8.22
CA ASP A 28 3.88 8.13 9.30
C ASP A 28 4.24 6.76 9.88
N VAL A 29 5.54 6.44 9.86
CA VAL A 29 6.09 5.17 10.33
C VAL A 29 7.24 5.40 11.32
N PRO A 30 7.53 4.43 12.20
CA PRO A 30 8.70 4.51 13.07
C PRO A 30 10.02 4.58 12.28
N GLU A 31 11.03 5.27 12.82
CA GLU A 31 12.40 5.22 12.29
C GLU A 31 13.08 3.90 12.68
N SER A 32 12.62 2.81 12.08
CA SER A 32 13.21 1.49 12.26
C SER A 32 14.20 1.16 11.15
N ALA A 33 15.09 0.20 11.40
CA ALA A 33 16.03 -0.29 10.41
C ALA A 33 15.33 -0.80 9.13
N TYR A 34 14.11 -1.37 9.27
CA TYR A 34 13.32 -1.82 8.13
C TYR A 34 12.99 -0.67 7.17
N TYR A 35 12.37 0.40 7.67
CA TYR A 35 11.95 1.51 6.83
C TYR A 35 13.15 2.32 6.31
N MET A 36 14.19 2.49 7.12
CA MET A 36 15.41 3.17 6.65
C MET A 36 16.09 2.42 5.51
N ARG A 37 16.12 1.08 5.54
CA ARG A 37 16.65 0.28 4.44
C ARG A 37 15.83 0.44 3.17
N ARG A 38 14.49 0.37 3.28
CA ARG A 38 13.58 0.59 2.13
C ARG A 38 13.74 1.96 1.51
N VAL A 39 14.05 2.97 2.31
CA VAL A 39 14.36 4.32 1.82
C VAL A 39 15.71 4.34 1.10
N ALA A 40 16.73 3.68 1.64
CA ALA A 40 18.04 3.57 0.99
C ALA A 40 18.00 2.78 -0.34
N GLU A 41 17.11 1.78 -0.42
CA GLU A 41 16.84 1.00 -1.65
C GLU A 41 16.00 1.77 -2.68
N GLY A 42 15.35 2.88 -2.27
CA GLY A 42 14.48 3.69 -3.12
C GLY A 42 13.06 3.16 -3.26
N ASP A 43 12.67 2.14 -2.48
CA ASP A 43 11.30 1.62 -2.42
C ASP A 43 10.35 2.59 -1.70
N LEU A 44 10.88 3.31 -0.71
CA LEU A 44 10.17 4.35 0.04
C LEU A 44 10.85 5.71 -0.14
N VAL A 45 10.05 6.77 -0.21
CA VAL A 45 10.52 8.15 -0.37
C VAL A 45 10.10 8.95 0.87
N ARG A 46 11.06 9.66 1.47
CA ARG A 46 10.84 10.59 2.59
C ARG A 46 10.01 11.79 2.13
N GLN A 47 8.98 12.13 2.88
CA GLN A 47 8.10 13.28 2.63
C GLN A 47 8.32 14.41 3.65
N ASP A 48 9.31 14.25 4.52
CA ASP A 48 9.77 15.21 5.54
C ASP A 48 10.52 16.43 4.95
N VAL A 49 10.80 16.41 3.64
CA VAL A 49 11.20 17.60 2.88
C VAL A 49 9.94 18.14 2.20
N PRO A 50 9.55 19.41 2.40
CA PRO A 50 8.39 20.00 1.74
C PRO A 50 8.71 20.15 0.25
N ILE A 51 8.51 19.09 -0.51
CA ILE A 51 8.25 19.18 -1.93
C ILE A 51 6.75 19.39 -2.04
N GLU A 52 6.38 20.64 -2.36
CA GLU A 52 5.04 21.00 -2.82
C GLU A 52 4.70 20.10 -4.01
N VAL A 53 4.03 18.99 -3.71
CA VAL A 53 3.38 18.17 -4.73
C VAL A 53 2.19 18.98 -5.23
N THR A 54 2.41 19.71 -6.32
CA THR A 54 1.34 20.20 -7.16
C THR A 54 0.49 18.99 -7.53
N GLU A 55 -0.74 18.98 -7.03
CA GLU A 55 -1.74 17.99 -7.38
C GLU A 55 -1.91 17.97 -8.91
N THR A 56 -1.84 16.78 -9.51
CA THR A 56 -2.76 16.48 -10.59
C THR A 56 -3.50 15.21 -10.20
N PRO A 57 -4.74 15.37 -9.71
CA PRO A 57 -5.63 14.26 -9.47
C PRO A 57 -6.17 13.80 -10.82
N ALA A 58 -5.82 12.59 -11.25
CA ALA A 58 -6.65 11.87 -12.21
C ALA A 58 -7.73 11.14 -11.41
N ALA A 59 -8.72 11.93 -10.98
CA ALA A 59 -10.06 11.43 -10.77
C ALA A 59 -10.54 10.80 -12.09
N VAL A 60 -10.68 9.48 -12.11
CA VAL A 60 -11.83 8.89 -12.76
C VAL A 60 -12.91 8.84 -11.68
N GLU A 61 -13.72 9.89 -11.68
CA GLU A 61 -14.95 9.99 -10.87
C GLU A 61 -16.02 8.99 -11.37
N PRO A 62 -16.99 8.65 -10.51
CA PRO A 62 -17.67 7.36 -10.47
C PRO A 62 -18.99 7.32 -11.26
N ALA A 63 -19.41 6.13 -11.70
CA ALA A 63 -20.80 5.81 -12.03
C ALA A 63 -21.06 4.30 -11.86
N ASP A 64 -22.14 3.99 -11.15
CA ASP A 64 -22.80 2.70 -10.93
C ASP A 64 -22.79 1.69 -12.09
N ASP A 65 -22.57 0.40 -11.79
CA ASP A 65 -23.62 -0.64 -11.69
C ASP A 65 -22.95 -1.97 -11.24
N PRO A 66 -23.44 -2.70 -10.21
CA PRO A 66 -22.79 -3.89 -9.68
C PRO A 66 -23.23 -5.13 -10.44
N ALA A 67 -22.36 -5.67 -11.28
CA ALA A 67 -22.54 -7.01 -11.81
C ALA A 67 -21.18 -7.67 -12.03
N LEU A 68 -20.79 -8.53 -11.09
CA LEU A 68 -20.42 -9.93 -11.36
C LEU A 68 -19.89 -10.58 -10.06
N ALA A 69 -20.81 -11.25 -9.37
CA ALA A 69 -20.52 -12.59 -8.86
C ALA A 69 -19.96 -13.41 -10.04
N THR A 70 -18.96 -14.29 -9.95
CA THR A 70 -18.63 -15.40 -9.04
C THR A 70 -17.11 -15.66 -9.26
N ASP A 71 -16.34 -16.42 -8.50
CA ASP A 71 -16.54 -17.80 -8.09
C ASP A 71 -15.50 -18.22 -7.03
N ALA A 72 -15.90 -19.27 -6.33
CA ALA A 72 -15.31 -20.01 -5.22
C ALA A 72 -13.79 -20.24 -5.22
N GLY A 73 -13.23 -20.22 -4.01
CA GLY A 73 -11.88 -20.72 -3.76
C GLY A 73 -11.50 -20.92 -2.30
N ALA A 74 -12.45 -21.23 -1.40
CA ALA A 74 -12.13 -21.57 -0.02
C ALA A 74 -12.99 -22.73 0.50
N LYS A 75 -12.35 -23.89 0.72
CA LYS A 75 -12.39 -24.75 1.93
C LYS A 75 -12.22 -26.22 1.55
N LYS A 76 -11.01 -26.76 1.75
CA LYS A 76 -10.82 -28.21 1.95
C LYS A 76 -10.84 -28.48 3.45
N SER A 77 -12.01 -28.83 3.98
CA SER A 77 -12.17 -29.45 5.30
C SER A 77 -12.67 -30.87 5.07
N ALA A 78 -11.80 -31.86 5.35
CA ALA A 78 -12.15 -33.28 5.31
C ALA A 78 -12.04 -33.87 6.73
N LYS A 79 -13.20 -34.17 7.32
CA LYS A 79 -13.47 -35.00 8.51
C LYS A 79 -14.92 -35.44 8.31
N GLY A 80 -15.28 -36.68 8.05
CA GLY A 80 -14.89 -37.91 8.72
C GLY A 80 -16.08 -38.37 9.56
N VAL A 81 -16.93 -39.23 9.00
CA VAL A 81 -17.65 -40.36 9.61
C VAL A 81 -18.53 -41.02 8.55
#